data_AF-A0A3D2FNX9-F1
#
_entry.id   AF-A0A3D2FNX9-F1
#
_cell.length_a   1.000
_cell.length_b   1.000
_cell.length_c   1.000
_cell.angle_alpha   90.00
_cell.angle_beta   90.00
_cell.angle_gamma   90.00
#
_symmetry.space_group_name_H-M   'P 1'
#
loop_
_entity.id
_entity.type
_entity.pdbx_description
1 polymer ?
#
loop_
_entity_poly.entity_id
_entity_poly.type
_entity_poly.pdbx_seq_one_letter_code
_entity_poly.pdbx_strand_id
1 'polypeptide(L)'
;NIDEYNKKMRDKGEDIMPFIVVLIDELADLMMLNAKEVEAPIARLAQLARAVGIHLVVATQRPSVDVITGIIKANFPSRIAFQVATKIDSRTIIDGPGAEKLIGRGDLLYLGSGSSEPTRLHNAFLSLEEVEALMNHVTGQPKPEELVLSSPRETMGAAGLVGDTEGGFDELFDEAVRLVVMHQQGSISLIQRRLKVGYSRAARLIDEMEQAGIVGSFTGSKAREVLVDDSYLDSLD
;
A
#
# COMPACT_ATOMS: atom_id res chain seq x y z
N ASN A 1 -20.34 6.27 -13.93
CA ASN A 1 -19.94 6.33 -12.50
C ASN A 1 -20.49 5.09 -11.78
N ILE A 2 -19.85 4.58 -10.72
CA ILE A 2 -20.34 3.44 -9.91
C ILE A 2 -21.79 3.62 -9.46
N ASP A 3 -22.21 4.84 -9.14
CA ASP A 3 -23.61 5.13 -8.74
C ASP A 3 -24.60 4.76 -9.85
N GLU A 4 -24.31 5.14 -11.10
CA GLU A 4 -25.14 4.84 -12.26
C GLU A 4 -25.11 3.36 -12.60
N TYR A 5 -23.95 2.71 -12.45
CA TYR A 5 -23.79 1.28 -12.63
C TYR A 5 -24.65 0.52 -11.62
N ASN A 6 -24.50 0.82 -10.32
CA ASN A 6 -25.25 0.20 -9.24
C ASN A 6 -26.75 0.46 -9.35
N LYS A 7 -27.17 1.63 -9.84
CA LYS A 7 -28.58 1.88 -10.14
C LYS A 7 -29.11 0.91 -11.19
N LYS A 8 -28.38 0.72 -12.31
CA LYS A 8 -28.78 -0.22 -13.36
C LYS A 8 -28.78 -1.68 -12.88
N MET A 9 -27.83 -2.09 -12.04
CA MET A 9 -27.80 -3.45 -11.50
C MET A 9 -29.01 -3.70 -10.59
N ARG A 10 -29.35 -2.74 -9.72
CA ARG A 10 -30.58 -2.82 -8.90
C ARG A 10 -31.85 -2.92 -9.75
N ASP A 11 -31.95 -2.10 -10.80
CA ASP A 11 -33.12 -2.11 -11.70
C ASP A 11 -33.28 -3.46 -12.42
N LYS A 12 -32.18 -4.20 -12.62
CA LYS A 12 -32.17 -5.55 -13.21
C LYS A 12 -32.30 -6.69 -12.20
N GLY A 13 -32.24 -6.39 -10.90
CA GLY A 13 -32.18 -7.41 -9.84
C GLY A 13 -30.86 -8.19 -9.81
N GLU A 14 -29.78 -7.59 -10.32
CA GLU A 14 -28.42 -8.15 -10.29
C GLU A 14 -27.61 -7.56 -9.11
N ASP A 15 -26.50 -8.23 -8.76
CA ASP A 15 -25.62 -7.78 -7.69
C ASP A 15 -24.95 -6.43 -8.00
N ILE A 16 -24.84 -5.59 -6.98
CA ILE A 16 -24.20 -4.28 -7.07
C ILE A 16 -22.70 -4.39 -6.81
N MET A 17 -21.94 -3.45 -7.35
CA MET A 17 -20.52 -3.30 -7.03
C MET A 17 -20.38 -2.55 -5.69
N PRO A 18 -19.64 -3.09 -4.71
CA PRO A 18 -19.38 -2.39 -3.45
C PRO A 18 -18.45 -1.20 -3.67
N PHE A 19 -18.55 -0.20 -2.78
CA PHE A 19 -17.50 0.80 -2.64
C PHE A 19 -16.32 0.17 -1.90
N ILE A 20 -15.10 0.51 -2.32
CA ILE A 20 -13.88 0.03 -1.69
C ILE A 20 -13.22 1.21 -0.98
N VAL A 21 -12.94 1.06 0.31
CA VAL A 21 -12.19 2.04 1.10
C VAL A 21 -10.83 1.46 1.43
N VAL A 22 -9.78 2.07 0.92
CA VAL A 22 -8.38 1.73 1.21
C VAL A 22 -7.91 2.61 2.36
N LEU A 23 -7.58 1.99 3.49
CA LEU A 23 -7.06 2.66 4.68
C LEU A 23 -5.55 2.42 4.78
N ILE A 24 -4.77 3.50 4.85
CA ILE A 24 -3.33 3.46 5.14
C ILE A 24 -3.11 4.26 6.42
N ASP A 25 -2.78 3.57 7.52
CA ASP A 25 -2.64 4.20 8.84
C ASP A 25 -1.34 5.04 8.96
N GLU A 26 -0.25 4.57 8.35
CA GLU A 26 1.02 5.29 8.36
C GLU A 26 1.67 5.23 6.97
N LEU A 27 1.46 6.29 6.18
CA LEU A 27 2.06 6.44 4.86
C LEU A 27 3.60 6.48 4.93
N ALA A 28 4.17 7.05 6.01
CA ALA A 28 5.60 7.23 6.09
C ALA A 28 6.36 5.90 6.08
N ASP A 29 5.79 4.86 6.68
CA ASP A 29 6.41 3.53 6.72
C ASP A 29 6.52 2.93 5.32
N LEU A 30 5.49 3.13 4.47
CA LEU A 30 5.55 2.73 3.06
C LEU A 30 6.56 3.55 2.26
N MET A 31 6.59 4.87 2.48
CA MET A 31 7.48 5.78 1.76
C MET A 31 8.95 5.56 2.11
N MET A 32 9.25 5.11 3.33
CA MET A 32 10.62 4.84 3.79
C MET A 32 11.22 3.56 3.19
N LEU A 33 10.39 2.58 2.83
CA LEU A 33 10.85 1.33 2.19
C LEU A 33 11.19 1.57 0.71
N ASN A 34 10.25 2.11 -0.07
CA ASN A 34 10.48 2.47 -1.47
C ASN A 34 9.48 3.53 -1.97
N ALA A 35 9.81 4.80 -1.75
CA ALA A 35 8.95 5.92 -2.13
C ALA A 35 8.46 5.88 -3.59
N LYS A 36 9.31 5.47 -4.54
CA LYS A 36 8.93 5.47 -5.97
C LYS A 36 7.88 4.41 -6.30
N GLU A 37 8.02 3.22 -5.72
CA GLU A 37 7.09 2.11 -5.95
C GLU A 37 5.76 2.30 -5.22
N VAL A 38 5.72 3.13 -4.17
CA VAL A 38 4.51 3.42 -3.39
C VAL A 38 3.77 4.65 -3.91
N GLU A 39 4.49 5.74 -4.16
CA GLU A 39 3.89 7.04 -4.50
C GLU A 39 3.13 6.99 -5.83
N ALA A 40 3.72 6.38 -6.86
CA ALA A 40 3.13 6.35 -8.20
C ALA A 40 1.80 5.55 -8.23
N PRO A 41 1.70 4.34 -7.66
CA PRO A 41 0.42 3.64 -7.55
C PRO A 41 -0.62 4.38 -6.72
N ILE A 42 -0.26 4.94 -5.55
CA ILE A 42 -1.18 5.70 -4.71
C ILE A 42 -1.75 6.90 -5.48
N ALA A 43 -0.87 7.67 -6.15
CA ALA A 43 -1.27 8.80 -6.97
C ALA A 43 -2.20 8.38 -8.11
N ARG A 44 -1.84 7.32 -8.85
CA ARG A 44 -2.65 6.78 -9.95
C ARG A 44 -4.02 6.31 -9.47
N LEU A 45 -4.07 5.65 -8.32
CA LEU A 45 -5.32 5.18 -7.72
C LEU A 45 -6.18 6.38 -7.35
N ALA A 46 -5.65 7.36 -6.61
CA ALA A 46 -6.36 8.59 -6.25
C ALA A 46 -6.91 9.37 -7.47
N GLN A 47 -6.19 9.38 -8.61
CA GLN A 47 -6.64 10.05 -9.85
C GLN A 47 -7.85 9.39 -10.50
N LEU A 48 -7.86 8.05 -10.57
CA LEU A 48 -8.83 7.29 -11.36
C LEU A 48 -10.02 6.81 -10.52
N ALA A 49 -9.82 6.66 -9.21
CA ALA A 49 -10.71 5.96 -8.29
C ALA A 49 -12.09 6.63 -8.11
N ARG A 50 -12.17 7.96 -8.25
CA ARG A 50 -13.39 8.73 -7.95
C ARG A 50 -14.64 8.22 -8.69
N ALA A 51 -14.51 7.86 -9.96
CA ALA A 51 -15.65 7.46 -10.79
C ALA A 51 -16.01 5.97 -10.66
N VAL A 52 -15.12 5.17 -10.07
CA VAL A 52 -15.24 3.71 -9.94
C VAL A 52 -15.52 3.26 -8.51
N GLY A 53 -15.70 4.20 -7.57
CA GLY A 53 -16.10 3.90 -6.19
C GLY A 53 -14.99 3.39 -5.29
N ILE A 54 -13.73 3.69 -5.62
CA ILE A 54 -12.61 3.42 -4.72
C ILE A 54 -12.25 4.74 -4.00
N HIS A 55 -12.03 4.67 -2.69
CA HIS A 55 -11.72 5.83 -1.85
C HIS A 55 -10.50 5.52 -1.01
N LEU A 56 -9.56 6.46 -0.92
CA LEU A 56 -8.36 6.31 -0.11
C LEU A 56 -8.47 7.23 1.11
N VAL A 57 -8.16 6.68 2.27
CA VAL A 57 -7.90 7.42 3.50
C VAL A 57 -6.46 7.10 3.89
N VAL A 58 -5.64 8.14 3.92
CA VAL A 58 -4.21 8.02 4.19
C VAL A 58 -3.88 8.89 5.39
N ALA A 59 -3.30 8.26 6.41
CA ALA A 59 -2.85 8.89 7.63
C ALA A 59 -1.33 8.80 7.76
N THR A 60 -0.77 9.71 8.54
CA THR A 60 0.65 9.71 8.91
C THR A 60 0.86 10.59 10.14
N GLN A 61 1.80 10.18 11.00
CA GLN A 61 2.29 11.01 12.10
C GLN A 61 3.51 11.85 11.72
N ARG A 62 4.04 11.68 10.49
CA ARG A 62 5.26 12.35 10.01
C ARG A 62 4.93 13.33 8.88
N PRO A 63 4.47 14.54 9.19
CA PRO A 63 4.09 15.55 8.19
C PRO A 63 5.30 16.24 7.54
N SER A 64 6.22 15.46 6.97
CA SER A 64 7.38 15.96 6.22
C SER A 64 7.10 16.03 4.72
N VAL A 65 7.91 16.82 4.01
CA VAL A 65 7.82 16.96 2.54
C VAL A 65 8.19 15.68 1.80
N ASP A 66 8.96 14.80 2.45
CA ASP A 66 9.39 13.51 1.89
C ASP A 66 8.26 12.46 1.96
N VAL A 67 7.33 12.62 2.92
CA VAL A 67 6.15 11.75 3.07
C VAL A 67 4.95 12.34 2.33
N ILE A 68 4.64 13.62 2.58
CA ILE A 68 3.52 14.34 1.95
C ILE A 68 4.08 15.17 0.79
N THR A 69 4.48 14.47 -0.26
CA THR A 69 5.10 15.06 -1.45
C THR A 69 4.11 15.92 -2.24
N GLY A 70 4.63 16.67 -3.22
CA GLY A 70 3.78 17.41 -4.16
C GLY A 70 2.83 16.53 -4.97
N ILE A 71 3.25 15.32 -5.34
CA ILE A 71 2.43 14.36 -6.10
C ILE A 71 1.29 13.85 -5.21
N ILE A 72 1.57 13.49 -3.95
CA ILE A 72 0.52 13.12 -3.00
C ILE A 72 -0.45 14.29 -2.83
N LYS A 73 0.03 15.51 -2.53
CA LYS A 73 -0.85 16.68 -2.36
C LYS A 73 -1.73 16.95 -3.56
N ALA A 74 -1.22 16.80 -4.78
CA ALA A 74 -1.97 17.04 -6.00
C ALA A 74 -3.19 16.11 -6.17
N ASN A 75 -3.13 14.89 -5.60
CA ASN A 75 -4.18 13.87 -5.76
C ASN A 75 -5.10 13.73 -4.55
N PHE A 76 -4.74 14.31 -3.40
CA PHE A 76 -5.55 14.34 -2.18
C PHE A 76 -5.98 15.78 -1.86
N PRO A 77 -7.08 16.28 -2.47
CA PRO A 77 -7.52 17.66 -2.32
C PRO A 77 -8.26 17.93 -1.00
N SER A 78 -8.78 16.89 -0.35
CA SER A 78 -9.39 16.97 0.99
C SER A 78 -8.38 16.51 2.02
N ARG A 79 -8.11 17.34 3.03
CA ARG A 79 -7.07 17.09 4.03
C ARG A 79 -7.55 17.45 5.43
N ILE A 80 -7.07 16.69 6.40
CA ILE A 80 -7.31 16.91 7.82
C ILE A 80 -5.96 17.04 8.50
N ALA A 81 -5.77 18.11 9.26
CA ALA A 81 -4.61 18.29 10.13
C ALA A 81 -5.07 18.34 11.58
N PHE A 82 -4.61 17.38 12.39
CA PHE A 82 -4.65 17.48 13.85
C PHE A 82 -3.51 18.38 14.34
N GLN A 83 -3.38 18.54 15.66
CA GLN A 83 -2.29 19.31 16.25
C GLN A 83 -0.93 18.80 15.78
N VAL A 84 -0.11 19.72 15.27
CA VAL A 84 1.28 19.47 14.84
C VAL A 84 2.25 20.34 15.63
N ALA A 85 3.53 19.98 15.61
CA ALA A 85 4.56 20.67 16.38
C ALA A 85 4.91 22.05 15.81
N THR A 86 4.95 22.19 14.48
CA THR A 86 5.45 23.42 13.85
C THR A 86 4.54 23.96 12.76
N LYS A 87 4.71 25.26 12.48
CA LYS A 87 4.08 25.94 11.34
C LYS A 87 4.50 25.34 9.98
N ILE A 88 5.67 24.71 9.92
CA ILE A 88 6.16 24.04 8.71
C ILE A 88 5.31 22.79 8.47
N ASP A 89 5.13 21.96 9.50
CA ASP A 89 4.29 20.75 9.44
C ASP A 89 2.85 21.08 9.05
N SER A 90 2.29 22.16 9.62
CA SER A 90 0.95 22.64 9.24
C SER A 90 0.87 22.94 7.75
N ARG A 91 1.86 23.64 7.20
CA ARG A 91 1.91 23.96 5.77
C ARG A 91 2.12 22.72 4.91
N THR A 92 2.86 21.73 5.40
CA THR A 92 3.02 20.47 4.68
C THR A 92 1.68 19.77 4.48
N ILE A 93 0.79 19.79 5.48
CA ILE A 93 -0.51 19.10 5.40
C ILE A 93 -1.56 19.96 4.67
N ILE A 94 -1.79 21.20 5.11
CA ILE A 94 -2.95 22.03 4.67
C ILE A 94 -2.53 23.26 3.85
N ASP A 95 -1.29 23.33 3.37
CA ASP A 95 -0.73 24.45 2.59
C ASP A 95 -0.81 25.82 3.30
N GLY A 96 -1.07 25.82 4.61
CA GLY A 96 -1.25 27.01 5.43
C GLY A 96 -0.89 26.79 6.90
N PRO A 97 -0.76 27.87 7.69
CA PRO A 97 -0.59 27.76 9.12
C PRO A 97 -1.92 27.49 9.84
N GLY A 98 -1.85 27.09 11.10
CA GLY A 98 -3.00 26.99 11.99
C GLY A 98 -3.03 25.68 12.78
N ALA A 99 -2.55 24.58 12.20
CA ALA A 99 -2.56 23.28 12.87
C ALA A 99 -1.61 23.25 14.08
N GLU A 100 -0.55 24.07 14.07
CA GLU A 100 0.37 24.23 15.20
C GLU A 100 -0.26 24.93 16.42
N LYS A 101 -1.44 25.53 16.25
CA LYS A 101 -2.17 26.26 17.30
C LYS A 101 -3.36 25.46 17.85
N LEU A 102 -3.61 24.27 17.32
CA LEU A 102 -4.66 23.40 17.82
C LEU A 102 -4.33 22.94 19.24
N ILE A 103 -5.37 22.60 20.01
CA ILE A 103 -5.24 22.25 21.43
C ILE A 103 -5.09 20.73 21.66
N GLY A 104 -5.01 19.95 20.57
CA GLY A 104 -4.96 18.49 20.60
C GLY A 104 -6.32 17.85 20.92
N ARG A 105 -6.31 16.58 21.35
CA ARG A 105 -7.50 15.85 21.84
C ARG A 105 -8.73 15.92 20.90
N GLY A 106 -8.50 15.75 19.60
CA GLY A 106 -9.57 15.78 18.59
C GLY A 106 -9.82 17.14 17.94
N ASP A 107 -9.17 18.22 18.38
CA ASP A 107 -9.19 19.49 17.67
C ASP A 107 -8.44 19.38 16.33
N LEU A 108 -9.08 19.80 15.24
CA LEU A 108 -8.56 19.63 13.88
C LEU A 108 -8.89 20.82 12.96
N LEU A 109 -8.10 20.93 11.89
CA LEU A 109 -8.40 21.75 10.72
C LEU A 109 -8.75 20.85 9.54
N TYR A 110 -9.89 21.10 8.93
CA TYR A 110 -10.35 20.43 7.71
C TYR A 110 -10.23 21.38 6.52
N LEU A 111 -9.43 20.99 5.53
CA LEU A 111 -9.36 21.65 4.23
C LEU A 111 -10.12 20.79 3.21
N GLY A 112 -11.32 21.23 2.83
CA GLY A 112 -12.15 20.52 1.87
C GLY A 112 -11.68 20.70 0.42
N SER A 113 -12.00 19.74 -0.44
CA SER A 113 -11.76 19.85 -1.88
C SER A 113 -12.37 21.13 -2.46
N GLY A 114 -11.55 21.96 -3.10
CA GLY A 114 -11.96 23.24 -3.67
C GLY A 114 -12.11 24.39 -2.67
N SER A 115 -11.86 24.16 -1.38
CA SER A 115 -11.84 25.21 -0.36
C SER A 115 -10.49 25.92 -0.36
N SER A 116 -10.50 27.25 -0.18
CA SER A 116 -9.28 28.06 -0.06
C SER A 116 -8.76 28.18 1.36
N GLU A 117 -9.62 27.97 2.36
CA GLU A 117 -9.29 28.10 3.77
C GLU A 117 -9.77 26.89 4.58
N PRO A 118 -8.99 26.45 5.58
CA PRO A 118 -9.39 25.35 6.44
C PRO A 118 -10.47 25.78 7.45
N THR A 119 -11.41 24.89 7.71
CA THR A 119 -12.42 25.04 8.77
C THR A 119 -11.97 24.30 10.02
N ARG A 120 -12.00 24.96 11.18
CA ARG A 120 -11.70 24.30 12.47
C ARG A 120 -12.90 23.50 12.95
N LEU A 121 -12.67 22.25 13.33
CA LEU A 121 -13.67 21.32 13.81
C LEU A 121 -13.18 20.60 15.07
N HIS A 122 -14.11 20.01 15.81
CA HIS A 122 -13.82 19.15 16.94
C HIS A 122 -14.26 17.73 16.61
N ASN A 123 -13.32 16.80 16.56
CA ASN A 123 -13.60 15.40 16.30
C ASN A 123 -14.39 14.78 17.45
N ALA A 124 -15.25 13.81 17.13
CA ALA A 124 -15.89 13.00 18.15
C ALA A 124 -14.84 12.18 18.90
N PHE A 125 -14.97 12.11 20.22
CA PHE A 125 -14.21 11.18 21.05
C PHE A 125 -14.98 9.86 21.12
N LEU A 126 -14.27 8.76 20.92
CA LEU A 126 -14.76 7.40 21.11
C LEU A 126 -13.92 6.74 22.20
N SER A 127 -14.58 6.22 23.23
CA SER A 127 -13.90 5.46 24.29
C SER A 127 -13.51 4.06 23.80
N LEU A 128 -12.60 3.40 24.53
CA LEU A 128 -12.22 2.03 24.19
C LEU A 128 -13.41 1.08 24.29
N GLU A 129 -14.27 1.27 25.29
CA GLU A 129 -15.49 0.46 25.47
C GLU A 129 -16.46 0.63 24.29
N GLU A 130 -16.59 1.84 23.73
CA GLU A 130 -17.40 2.10 22.55
C GLU A 130 -16.81 1.43 21.30
N VAL A 131 -15.48 1.46 21.15
CA VAL A 131 -14.78 0.76 20.05
C VAL A 131 -14.98 -0.75 20.17
N GLU A 132 -14.83 -1.34 21.35
CA GLU A 132 -15.07 -2.77 21.58
C GLU A 132 -16.52 -3.16 21.29
N ALA A 133 -17.50 -2.35 21.73
CA ALA A 133 -18.91 -2.57 21.43
C ALA A 133 -19.19 -2.55 19.92
N LEU A 134 -18.59 -1.60 19.19
CA LEU A 134 -18.68 -1.52 17.72
C LEU A 134 -18.02 -2.73 17.06
N MET A 135 -16.83 -3.13 17.49
CA MET A 135 -16.13 -4.29 16.94
C MET A 135 -16.93 -5.57 17.15
N ASN A 136 -17.53 -5.77 18.32
CA ASN A 136 -18.41 -6.91 18.61
C ASN A 136 -19.65 -6.92 17.71
N HIS A 137 -20.23 -5.73 17.48
CA HIS A 137 -21.36 -5.61 16.57
C HIS A 137 -20.98 -5.96 15.12
N VAL A 138 -19.84 -5.47 14.61
CA VAL A 138 -19.38 -5.71 13.23
C VAL A 138 -18.96 -7.17 13.03
N THR A 139 -18.20 -7.74 13.96
CA THR A 139 -17.72 -9.13 13.89
C THR A 139 -18.84 -10.17 13.99
N GLY A 140 -19.98 -9.80 14.57
CA GLY A 140 -21.19 -10.62 14.59
C GLY A 140 -22.01 -10.61 13.29
N GLN A 141 -21.66 -9.75 12.32
CA GLN A 141 -22.33 -9.70 11.02
C GLN A 141 -21.76 -10.76 10.05
N PRO A 142 -22.50 -11.14 8.99
CA PRO A 142 -21.99 -12.02 7.95
C PRO A 142 -20.68 -11.49 7.36
N LYS A 143 -19.64 -12.34 7.33
CA LYS A 143 -18.37 -11.99 6.71
C LYS A 143 -18.52 -12.08 5.18
N PRO A 144 -18.10 -11.05 4.42
CA PRO A 144 -17.98 -11.19 2.98
C PRO A 144 -16.89 -12.21 2.65
N GLU A 145 -16.91 -12.75 1.43
CA GLU A 145 -15.78 -13.52 0.92
C GLU A 145 -14.53 -12.65 0.95
N GLU A 146 -13.44 -13.22 1.46
CA GLU A 146 -12.16 -12.52 1.51
C GLU A 146 -11.66 -12.30 0.08
N LEU A 147 -11.55 -11.03 -0.30
CA LEU A 147 -11.03 -10.66 -1.60
C LEU A 147 -9.50 -10.70 -1.52
N VAL A 148 -8.94 -11.89 -1.75
CA VAL A 148 -7.49 -12.07 -1.86
C VAL A 148 -7.05 -11.35 -3.13
N LEU A 149 -6.42 -10.19 -2.95
CA LEU A 149 -5.77 -9.50 -4.05
C LEU A 149 -4.53 -10.30 -4.42
N SER A 150 -4.51 -10.76 -5.67
CA SER A 150 -3.31 -11.34 -6.28
C SER A 150 -2.11 -10.45 -6.02
N SER A 151 -1.04 -11.05 -5.51
CA SER A 151 0.22 -10.32 -5.35
C SER A 151 0.64 -9.74 -6.72
N PRO A 152 1.44 -8.66 -6.76
CA PRO A 152 1.99 -8.15 -8.01
C PRO A 152 2.67 -9.24 -8.85
N ARG A 153 3.17 -10.33 -8.23
CA ARG A 153 3.75 -11.51 -8.89
C ARG A 153 2.74 -12.28 -9.73
N GLU A 154 1.55 -12.53 -9.19
CA GLU A 154 0.48 -13.22 -9.91
C GLU A 154 -0.06 -12.35 -11.04
N THR A 155 -0.13 -11.04 -10.82
CA THR A 155 -0.60 -10.10 -11.83
C THR A 155 0.43 -9.90 -12.95
N MET A 156 1.74 -9.93 -12.65
CA MET A 156 2.82 -9.92 -13.64
C MET A 156 2.93 -11.25 -14.40
N GLY A 157 2.61 -12.38 -13.77
CA GLY A 157 2.42 -13.66 -14.46
C GLY A 157 1.28 -13.61 -15.49
N ALA A 158 0.23 -12.83 -15.22
CA ALA A 158 -0.90 -12.63 -16.14
C ALA A 158 -0.67 -11.51 -17.18
N ALA A 159 0.04 -10.43 -16.82
CA ALA A 159 0.28 -9.27 -17.68
C ALA A 159 1.59 -9.34 -18.49
N GLY A 160 2.48 -10.29 -18.17
CA GLY A 160 3.72 -10.57 -18.91
C GLY A 160 3.55 -11.49 -20.14
N LEU A 161 2.33 -11.97 -20.42
CA LEU A 161 2.02 -12.89 -21.52
C LEU A 161 2.07 -12.28 -22.94
N VAL A 162 2.76 -11.15 -23.14
CA VAL A 162 3.00 -10.57 -24.50
C VAL A 162 4.50 -10.44 -24.79
N GLY A 163 5.28 -11.40 -24.31
CA GLY A 163 6.72 -11.45 -24.56
C GLY A 163 7.29 -12.86 -24.48
N ASP A 164 6.88 -13.73 -25.41
CA ASP A 164 7.67 -14.82 -26.02
C ASP A 164 8.76 -15.53 -25.18
N THR A 165 8.41 -16.04 -23.99
CA THR A 165 9.19 -17.12 -23.35
C THR A 165 8.26 -18.19 -22.79
N GLU A 166 8.24 -19.35 -23.44
CA GLU A 166 7.70 -20.59 -22.90
C GLU A 166 8.37 -20.92 -21.55
N GLY A 167 7.56 -21.17 -20.53
CA GLY A 167 7.96 -21.72 -19.23
C GLY A 167 7.75 -20.74 -18.09
N GLY A 168 6.94 -21.15 -17.10
CA GLY A 168 6.74 -20.39 -15.86
C GLY A 168 8.03 -20.25 -15.03
N PHE A 169 7.88 -19.87 -13.76
CA PHE A 169 9.01 -19.80 -12.84
C PHE A 169 9.83 -21.10 -12.84
N ASP A 170 11.13 -20.97 -12.65
CA ASP A 170 12.02 -22.13 -12.53
C ASP A 170 11.50 -23.09 -11.44
N GLU A 171 11.57 -24.41 -11.67
CA GLU A 171 11.07 -25.42 -10.72
C GLU A 171 11.66 -25.28 -9.30
N LEU A 172 12.84 -24.66 -9.18
CA LEU A 172 13.54 -24.43 -7.92
C LEU A 172 13.25 -23.04 -7.34
N PHE A 173 12.37 -22.25 -7.93
CA PHE A 173 12.09 -20.88 -7.53
C PHE A 173 11.65 -20.82 -6.07
N ASP A 174 10.58 -21.51 -5.69
CA ASP A 174 10.06 -21.47 -4.32
C ASP A 174 11.07 -21.98 -3.28
N GLU A 175 11.85 -23.01 -3.63
CA GLU A 175 12.92 -23.51 -2.76
C GLU A 175 14.03 -22.47 -2.58
N ALA A 176 14.38 -21.77 -3.65
CA ALA A 176 15.35 -20.69 -3.63
C ALA A 176 14.83 -19.49 -2.81
N VAL A 177 13.54 -19.16 -2.89
CA VAL A 177 12.91 -18.11 -2.07
C VAL A 177 13.03 -18.46 -0.60
N ARG A 178 12.60 -19.66 -0.21
CA ARG A 178 12.69 -20.14 1.19
C ARG A 178 14.12 -19.98 1.73
N LEU A 179 15.12 -20.37 0.94
CA LEU A 179 16.52 -20.24 1.32
C LEU A 179 16.98 -18.79 1.50
N VAL A 180 16.59 -17.89 0.61
CA VAL A 180 16.97 -16.48 0.65
C VAL A 180 16.35 -15.77 1.85
N VAL A 181 15.07 -16.04 2.13
CA VAL A 181 14.34 -15.47 3.27
C VAL A 181 14.86 -16.01 4.60
N MET A 182 15.00 -17.34 4.74
CA MET A 182 15.54 -17.95 5.96
C MET A 182 16.96 -17.49 6.30
N HIS A 183 17.79 -17.22 5.29
CA HIS A 183 19.17 -16.77 5.48
C HIS A 183 19.34 -15.25 5.42
N GLN A 184 18.27 -14.50 5.13
CA GLN A 184 18.28 -13.05 4.95
C GLN A 184 19.41 -12.57 4.01
N GLN A 185 19.70 -13.36 2.97
CA GLN A 185 20.82 -13.14 2.04
C GLN A 185 20.49 -13.56 0.60
N GLY A 186 20.21 -12.59 -0.29
CA GLY A 186 19.98 -12.81 -1.71
C GLY A 186 21.27 -12.95 -2.54
N SER A 187 22.11 -13.94 -2.24
CA SER A 187 23.38 -14.17 -2.97
C SER A 187 23.32 -15.35 -3.94
N ILE A 188 23.86 -15.17 -5.14
CA ILE A 188 23.96 -16.23 -6.17
C ILE A 188 24.71 -17.45 -5.61
N SER A 189 25.80 -17.23 -4.87
CA SER A 189 26.62 -18.29 -4.30
C SER A 189 25.88 -19.13 -3.24
N LEU A 190 24.95 -18.53 -2.48
CA LEU A 190 24.10 -19.27 -1.54
C LEU A 190 23.21 -20.26 -2.31
N ILE A 191 22.54 -19.80 -3.36
CA ILE A 191 21.66 -20.63 -4.19
C ILE A 191 22.45 -21.74 -4.88
N GLN A 192 23.60 -21.43 -5.48
CA GLN A 192 24.46 -22.44 -6.12
C GLN A 192 24.86 -23.56 -5.15
N ARG A 193 25.23 -23.20 -3.91
CA ARG A 193 25.70 -24.18 -2.92
C ARG A 193 24.55 -25.02 -2.35
N ARG A 194 23.40 -24.41 -2.09
CA ARG A 194 22.27 -25.08 -1.44
C ARG A 194 21.47 -25.92 -2.42
N LEU A 195 21.15 -25.38 -3.60
CA LEU A 195 20.35 -26.05 -4.63
C LEU A 195 21.20 -26.82 -5.65
N LYS A 196 22.53 -26.77 -5.52
CA LYS A 196 23.49 -27.46 -6.42
C LYS A 196 23.29 -27.11 -7.90
N VAL A 197 22.91 -25.87 -8.18
CA VAL A 197 22.69 -25.35 -9.55
C VAL A 197 23.91 -24.60 -10.07
N GLY A 198 24.03 -24.52 -11.40
CA GLY A 198 25.04 -23.71 -12.08
C GLY A 198 24.85 -22.19 -11.86
N TYR A 199 25.90 -21.42 -12.13
CA TYR A 199 25.90 -19.96 -11.92
C TYR A 199 24.79 -19.25 -12.70
N SER A 200 24.60 -19.59 -13.98
CA SER A 200 23.58 -18.97 -14.83
C SER A 200 22.16 -19.18 -14.31
N ARG A 201 21.85 -20.39 -13.82
CA ARG A 201 20.54 -20.72 -13.25
C ARG A 201 20.33 -20.02 -11.89
N ALA A 202 21.35 -20.00 -11.03
CA ALA A 202 21.28 -19.25 -9.77
C ALA A 202 21.14 -17.74 -9.97
N ALA A 203 21.83 -17.16 -10.97
CA ALA A 203 21.67 -15.76 -11.34
C ALA A 203 20.24 -15.48 -11.82
N ARG A 204 19.71 -16.32 -12.71
CA ARG A 204 18.33 -16.23 -13.19
C ARG A 204 17.31 -16.29 -12.05
N LEU A 205 17.47 -17.21 -11.11
CA LEU A 205 16.62 -17.31 -9.92
C LEU A 205 16.64 -16.03 -9.07
N ILE A 206 17.82 -15.42 -8.88
CA ILE A 206 17.93 -14.14 -8.16
C ILE A 206 17.28 -12.99 -8.93
N ASP A 207 17.41 -12.97 -10.25
CA ASP A 207 16.81 -11.95 -11.11
C ASP A 207 15.27 -12.09 -11.14
N GLU A 208 14.76 -13.32 -11.20
CA GLU A 208 13.33 -13.61 -11.06
C GLU A 208 12.82 -13.19 -9.67
N MET A 209 13.60 -13.38 -8.61
CA MET A 209 13.24 -12.90 -7.26
C MET A 209 13.22 -11.38 -7.15
N GLU A 210 14.08 -10.65 -7.88
CA GLU A 210 14.07 -9.18 -7.94
C GLU A 210 12.83 -8.70 -8.69
N GLN A 211 12.54 -9.30 -9.85
CA GLN A 211 11.33 -8.97 -10.61
C GLN A 211 10.05 -9.24 -9.82
N ALA A 212 10.08 -10.27 -8.97
CA ALA A 212 8.98 -10.61 -8.11
C ALA A 212 8.96 -9.79 -6.79
N GLY A 213 9.99 -8.97 -6.51
CA GLY A 213 10.08 -8.13 -5.32
C GLY A 213 10.42 -8.85 -4.00
N ILE A 214 11.02 -10.05 -4.03
CA ILE A 214 11.58 -10.70 -2.81
C ILE A 214 12.92 -10.06 -2.45
N VAL A 215 13.73 -9.75 -3.46
CA VAL A 215 15.06 -9.15 -3.25
C VAL A 215 15.14 -7.77 -3.89
N GLY A 216 15.91 -6.89 -3.27
CA GLY A 216 16.20 -5.56 -3.80
C GLY A 216 17.07 -5.58 -5.05
N SER A 217 17.32 -4.40 -5.61
CA SER A 217 18.02 -4.27 -6.89
C SER A 217 19.46 -4.75 -6.84
N PHE A 218 20.03 -5.00 -8.03
CA PHE A 218 21.44 -5.39 -8.16
C PHE A 218 22.41 -4.39 -7.52
N THR A 219 23.11 -4.82 -6.47
CA THR A 219 24.14 -4.04 -5.75
C THR A 219 25.57 -4.50 -6.09
N GLY A 220 25.89 -4.70 -7.37
CA GLY A 220 27.24 -5.12 -7.78
C GLY A 220 27.59 -6.54 -7.32
N SER A 221 28.75 -6.71 -6.68
CA SER A 221 29.21 -8.03 -6.20
C SER A 221 28.63 -8.47 -4.86
N LYS A 222 27.80 -7.64 -4.21
CA LYS A 222 27.21 -7.95 -2.90
C LYS A 222 25.88 -8.70 -3.05
N ALA A 223 25.53 -9.45 -1.99
CA ALA A 223 24.22 -10.08 -1.86
C ALA A 223 23.12 -9.01 -1.91
N ARG A 224 22.01 -9.33 -2.59
CA ARG A 224 20.83 -8.45 -2.64
C ARG A 224 20.12 -8.48 -1.30
N GLU A 225 19.61 -7.33 -0.90
CA GLU A 225 18.79 -7.17 0.30
C GLU A 225 17.49 -7.97 0.14
N VAL A 226 17.02 -8.61 1.21
CA VAL A 226 15.75 -9.35 1.20
C VAL A 226 14.65 -8.41 1.69
N LEU A 227 13.61 -8.24 0.89
CA LEU A 227 12.52 -7.26 1.09
C LEU A 227 11.28 -7.86 1.75
N VAL A 228 11.25 -9.18 1.93
CA VAL A 228 10.13 -9.92 2.52
C VAL A 228 10.58 -10.62 3.79
N ASP A 229 9.67 -10.76 4.76
CA ASP A 229 9.91 -11.44 6.04
C ASP A 229 9.42 -12.90 6.02
N ASP A 230 9.57 -13.60 7.14
CA ASP A 230 9.20 -15.00 7.27
C ASP A 230 7.70 -15.26 7.01
N SER A 231 6.83 -14.26 7.17
CA SER A 231 5.39 -14.41 6.88
C SER A 231 5.11 -14.62 5.39
N TYR A 232 6.05 -14.21 4.53
CA TYR A 232 5.98 -14.48 3.10
C TYR A 232 6.06 -15.99 2.80
N LEU A 233 6.72 -16.78 3.64
CA LEU A 233 6.85 -18.22 3.44
C LEU A 233 5.51 -18.95 3.55
N ASP A 234 4.62 -18.44 4.40
CA ASP A 234 3.28 -19.00 4.58
C ASP A 234 2.39 -18.83 3.33
N SER A 235 2.76 -17.94 2.41
CA SER A 235 2.07 -17.74 1.12
C SER A 235 2.59 -18.64 -0.02
N LEU A 236 3.66 -19.40 0.21
CA LEU A 236 4.25 -20.32 -0.77
C LEU A 236 3.71 -21.75 -0.65
N ASP A 237 2.99 -22.07 0.43
CA ASP A 237 2.40 -23.38 0.74
C ASP A 237 0.88 -23.37 0.48
#